data_AF-K2ASF3-F1
#
_entry.id   AF-K2ASF3-F1
#
_cell.length_a   1.000
_cell.length_b   1.000
_cell.length_c   1.000
_cell.angle_alpha   90.00
_cell.angle_beta   90.00
_cell.angle_gamma   90.00
#
_symmetry.space_group_name_H-M   'P 1'
#
loop_
_entity.id
_entity.type
_entity.pdbx_description
1 polymer ?
#
loop_
_entity_poly.entity_id
_entity_poly.type
_entity_poly.pdbx_seq_one_letter_code
_entity_poly.pdbx_strand_id
1 'polypeptide(L)' 'EEHEGTPINRARVAEALALKPDTICVSCPFCMTMFEDGVKEVPGTGVQVRDLAELVAQALPKTSK' A
#
# COMPACT_ATOMS: atom_id res chain seq x y z
N GLU A 1 13.40 12.25 12.80
CA GLU A 1 12.03 12.61 12.37
C GLU A 1 12.11 13.87 11.53
N GLU A 2 11.29 13.97 10.49
CA GLU A 2 11.24 15.13 9.60
C GLU A 2 10.37 16.20 10.28
N HIS A 3 10.96 17.34 10.67
CA HIS A 3 10.29 18.38 11.47
C HIS A 3 9.67 19.50 10.62
N GLU A 4 9.92 19.52 9.32
CA GLU A 4 9.36 20.50 8.38
C GLU A 4 8.99 19.79 7.06
N GLY A 5 7.70 19.78 6.71
CA GLY A 5 7.18 19.12 5.50
C GLY A 5 5.89 18.33 5.74
N THR A 6 5.27 17.85 4.65
CA THR A 6 4.18 16.87 4.76
C THR A 6 4.76 15.52 5.10
N PRO A 7 4.26 14.80 6.13
CA PRO A 7 4.74 13.46 6.45
C PRO A 7 4.78 12.56 5.22
N ILE A 8 5.89 11.85 5.04
CA ILE A 8 6.16 11.08 3.81
C ILE A 8 5.08 10.04 3.51
N ASN A 9 4.48 9.43 4.53
CA ASN A 9 3.37 8.48 4.38
C ASN A 9 2.17 9.13 3.68
N ARG A 10 1.77 10.33 4.10
CA ARG A 10 0.67 11.10 3.50
C ARG A 10 1.00 11.54 2.07
N ALA A 11 2.21 12.03 1.84
CA ALA A 11 2.63 12.47 0.51
C ALA A 11 2.60 11.32 -0.50
N ARG A 12 3.18 10.16 -0.15
CA ARG A 12 3.22 8.97 -1.02
C ARG A 12 1.84 8.36 -1.24
N VAL A 13 0.98 8.33 -0.23
CA VAL A 13 -0.40 7.85 -0.37
C VAL A 13 -1.22 8.78 -1.26
N ALA A 14 -1.10 10.10 -1.12
CA ALA A 14 -1.79 11.05 -1.99
C ALA A 14 -1.40 10.88 -3.46
N GLU A 15 -0.10 10.73 -3.75
CA GLU A 15 0.40 10.44 -5.09
C GLU A 15 -0.15 9.13 -5.66
N ALA A 16 -0.15 8.06 -4.86
CA ALA A 16 -0.68 6.77 -5.27
C ALA A 16 -2.19 6.81 -5.55
N LEU A 17 -2.97 7.43 -4.66
CA LEU A 17 -4.43 7.53 -4.78
C LEU A 17 -4.87 8.41 -5.96
N ALA A 18 -4.04 9.35 -6.41
CA ALA A 18 -4.32 10.15 -7.60
C ALA A 18 -4.47 9.29 -8.88
N LEU A 19 -3.85 8.10 -8.90
CA LEU A 19 -3.97 7.12 -9.99
C LEU A 19 -5.22 6.23 -9.88
N LYS A 20 -6.03 6.39 -8.82
CA LYS A 20 -7.22 5.59 -8.52
C LYS A 20 -6.96 4.07 -8.58
N PRO A 21 -5.93 3.55 -7.88
CA PRO A 21 -5.64 2.13 -7.88
C PRO A 21 -6.67 1.36 -7.03
N ASP A 22 -6.96 0.11 -7.39
CA ASP A 22 -7.62 -0.82 -6.47
C ASP A 22 -6.62 -1.36 -5.42
N THR A 23 -5.34 -1.45 -5.77
CA THR A 23 -4.28 -2.02 -4.93
C THR A 23 -2.96 -1.27 -5.10
N ILE A 24 -2.29 -0.98 -3.99
CA ILE A 24 -0.91 -0.48 -3.92
C ILE A 24 0.00 -1.67 -3.60
N CYS A 25 0.87 -2.03 -4.53
CA CYS A 25 1.86 -3.10 -4.34
C CYS A 25 3.19 -2.52 -3.82
N VAL A 26 3.79 -3.19 -2.84
CA VAL A 26 5.13 -2.87 -2.33
C VAL A 26 6.03 -4.11 -2.31
N SER A 27 7.35 -3.90 -2.25
CA SER A 27 8.35 -4.97 -2.15
C SER A 27 9.28 -4.81 -0.94
N CYS A 28 8.94 -3.91 -0.01
CA CYS A 28 9.74 -3.58 1.15
C CYS A 28 8.84 -3.58 2.40
N PRO A 29 9.24 -4.25 3.49
CA PRO A 29 8.42 -4.34 4.70
C PRO A 29 8.18 -2.98 5.35
N PHE A 30 9.14 -2.06 5.27
CA PHE A 30 8.96 -0.70 5.78
C PHE A 30 7.91 0.09 4.98
N CYS A 31 7.95 -0.05 3.64
CA CYS A 31 6.97 0.60 2.78
C CYS A 31 5.55 0.07 3.03
N MET A 32 5.41 -1.21 3.38
CA MET A 32 4.13 -1.80 3.72
C MET A 32 3.49 -1.05 4.90
N THR A 33 4.20 -0.94 6.03
CA THR A 33 3.73 -0.16 7.18
C THR A 33 3.47 1.32 6.83
N MET A 34 4.38 1.95 6.08
CA MET A 34 4.24 3.36 5.67
C MET A 34 2.94 3.59 4.86
N PHE A 35 2.66 2.75 3.87
CA PHE A 35 1.46 2.88 3.04
C PHE A 35 0.20 2.48 3.80
N GLU A 36 0.24 1.42 4.61
CA GLU A 36 -0.91 1.04 5.43
C GLU A 36 -1.32 2.16 6.38
N ASP A 37 -0.37 2.76 7.08
CA ASP A 37 -0.65 3.84 8.02
C ASP A 37 -1.16 5.08 7.29
N GLY A 38 -0.57 5.45 6.15
CA GLY A 38 -1.06 6.57 5.36
C GLY A 38 -2.44 6.33 4.74
N VAL A 39 -2.76 5.10 4.30
CA VAL A 39 -4.09 4.76 3.75
C VAL A 39 -5.16 4.81 4.85
N LYS A 40 -4.84 4.38 6.08
CA LYS A 40 -5.76 4.47 7.23
C LYS A 40 -6.16 5.91 7.56
N GLU A 41 -5.31 6.89 7.26
CA GLU A 41 -5.63 8.32 7.44
C GLU A 41 -6.62 8.86 6.40
N VAL A 42 -6.86 8.15 5.29
CA VAL A 42 -7.77 8.55 4.22
C VAL A 42 -9.05 7.69 4.28
N PRO A 43 -10.17 8.21 4.80
CA PRO A 43 -11.38 7.41 4.94
C PRO A 43 -12.00 7.08 3.57
N GLY A 44 -12.51 5.85 3.44
CA GLY A 44 -13.34 5.45 2.29
C GLY A 44 -12.59 5.14 1.00
N THR A 45 -11.26 4.97 1.03
CA THR A 45 -10.49 4.61 -0.17
C THR A 45 -10.82 3.21 -0.70
N GLY A 46 -11.02 2.23 0.20
CA GLY A 46 -11.18 0.82 -0.17
C GLY A 46 -9.92 0.18 -0.77
N VAL A 47 -8.82 0.94 -0.87
CA VAL A 47 -7.58 0.51 -1.50
C VAL A 47 -6.83 -0.46 -0.60
N GLN A 48 -6.35 -1.54 -1.19
CA GLN A 48 -5.56 -2.54 -0.47
C GLN A 48 -4.07 -2.25 -0.62
N VAL A 49 -3.31 -2.38 0.46
CA VAL A 49 -1.83 -2.42 0.40
C VAL A 49 -1.44 -3.88 0.45
N ARG A 50 -0.62 -4.33 -0.50
CA ARG A 50 -0.14 -5.73 -0.57
C ARG A 50 1.34 -5.78 -0.90
N ASP A 51 2.01 -6.82 -0.43
CA ASP A 51 3.35 -7.09 -0.91
C ASP A 51 3.35 -7.96 -2.18
N LEU A 52 4.45 -7.92 -2.93
CA LEU A 52 4.60 -8.67 -4.18
C LEU A 52 4.40 -10.18 -4.00
N ALA A 53 4.89 -10.77 -2.91
CA ALA A 53 4.77 -12.20 -2.67
C ALA A 53 3.32 -12.60 -2.40
N GLU A 54 2.53 -11.76 -1.71
CA GLU A 54 1.08 -11.98 -1.55
C GLU A 54 0.35 -12.01 -2.88
N LEU A 55 0.66 -11.07 -3.78
CA LEU A 55 0.04 -11.02 -5.10
C LEU A 55 0.41 -12.24 -5.95
N VAL A 56 1.67 -12.67 -5.90
CA VAL A 56 2.11 -13.89 -6.56
C VAL A 56 1.39 -15.12 -5.99
N ALA A 57 1.31 -15.23 -4.66
CA ALA A 57 0.62 -16.34 -4.00
C ALA A 57 -0.87 -16.41 -4.37
N GLN A 58 -1.53 -15.27 -4.53
CA GLN A 58 -2.94 -15.20 -4.98
C GLN A 58 -3.12 -15.60 -6.45
N ALA A 59 -2.14 -15.29 -7.29
CA ALA A 59 -2.17 -15.63 -8.71
C ALA A 59 -1.81 -17.10 -8.98
N LEU A 60 -1.09 -17.75 -8.06
CA LEU A 60 -0.76 -19.17 -8.19
C LEU A 60 -2.03 -20.03 -8.14
N PRO A 61 -2.14 -21.05 -9.02
CA PRO A 61 -3.24 -22.02 -8.93
C PRO A 61 -3.27 -22.64 -7.53
N LYS A 62 -4.45 -22.70 -6.92
CA LYS A 62 -4.64 -23.46 -5.70
C LYS A 62 -4.39 -24.93 -6.02
N THR A 63 -3.21 -25.43 -5.68
CA THR A 63 -2.92 -26.85 -5.74
C THR A 63 -3.82 -27.54 -4.73
N SER A 64 -4.95 -28.07 -5.20
CA SER A 64 -5.70 -29.06 -4.44
C SER A 64 -4.76 -30.25 -4.27
N LYS A 65 -4.36 -30.52 -3.03
CA LYS A 65 -4.04 -31.90 -2.66
C LYS A 65 -5.31 -32.74 -2.72
#